data_AF-A0A959NYW8-F1
#
_entry.id   AF-A0A959NYW8-F1
#
_cell.length_a   1.000
_cell.length_b   1.000
_cell.length_c   1.000
_cell.angle_alpha   90.00
_cell.angle_beta   90.00
_cell.angle_gamma   90.00
#
_symmetry.space_group_name_H-M   'P 1'
#
loop_
_entity.id
_entity.type
_entity.pdbx_description
1 polymer ?
#
loop_
_entity_poly.entity_id
_entity_poly.type
_entity_poly.pdbx_seq_one_letter_code
_entity_poly.pdbx_strand_id
1 'polypeptide(L)'
;LLIEALEYAEENKVSNGDLEDFTAQLISKKRALELMRQNRQVGTCSFDNGPIIQQKRIASLASETQNWAIFIKSFLNVMNDNVSRNANSNIASNARKTYIEELAKLDLDIDKILLGSNVRIEDTIRKHYFSDGSKIAKAYANLNSDKQKYFENTIFEIIKNKEIDAFNKLHFYNTLKNYQYFVKDSIKKIRLEKDIENLIPFLPKEIKSRIENPNKQLYDLLYREKQTLDNFDIKSSIIANIYSYSFDGDCWQAELIDKKSDGKIIYDLTMAIGEE
;
A
#
# COMPACT_ATOMS: atom_id res chain seq x y z
N LEU A 1 38.20 21.51 -10.04
CA LEU A 1 37.13 20.75 -10.70
C LEU A 1 36.16 20.04 -9.74
N LEU A 2 36.54 18.98 -8.99
CA LEU A 2 35.56 18.28 -8.13
C LEU A 2 34.97 19.16 -7.01
N ILE A 3 35.81 19.95 -6.33
CA ILE A 3 35.36 20.88 -5.27
C ILE A 3 34.42 21.95 -5.85
N GLU A 4 34.78 22.56 -6.99
CA GLU A 4 33.95 23.57 -7.67
C GLU A 4 32.60 22.99 -8.11
N ALA A 5 32.60 21.75 -8.65
CA ALA A 5 31.37 21.07 -9.02
C ALA A 5 30.47 20.76 -7.82
N LEU A 6 31.08 20.39 -6.68
CA LEU A 6 30.38 20.17 -5.43
C LEU A 6 29.77 21.46 -4.86
N GLU A 7 30.53 22.55 -4.86
CA GLU A 7 30.04 23.87 -4.42
C GLU A 7 28.87 24.33 -5.28
N TYR A 8 29.00 24.25 -6.61
CA TYR A 8 27.92 24.57 -7.54
C TYR A 8 26.67 23.72 -7.26
N ALA A 9 26.83 22.41 -7.05
CA ALA A 9 25.74 21.49 -6.76
C ALA A 9 25.01 21.84 -5.45
N GLU A 10 25.75 22.16 -4.39
CA GLU A 10 25.19 22.52 -3.09
C GLU A 10 24.45 23.87 -3.11
N GLU A 11 24.95 24.84 -3.86
CA GLU A 11 24.32 26.14 -4.07
C GLU A 11 23.02 26.01 -4.88
N ASN A 12 23.07 25.27 -5.99
CA ASN A 12 21.96 25.17 -6.94
C ASN A 12 20.97 24.04 -6.63
N LYS A 13 21.22 23.24 -5.59
CA LYS A 13 20.39 22.08 -5.19
C LYS A 13 20.22 21.06 -6.31
N VAL A 14 21.28 20.82 -7.06
CA VAL A 14 21.34 19.85 -8.16
C VAL A 14 22.42 18.82 -7.88
N SER A 15 22.23 17.58 -8.33
CA SER A 15 23.24 16.52 -8.20
C SER A 15 23.04 15.44 -9.25
N ASN A 16 24.03 14.57 -9.41
CA ASN A 16 23.96 13.33 -10.16
C ASN A 16 24.71 12.21 -9.44
N GLY A 17 24.54 10.97 -9.91
CA GLY A 17 25.14 9.79 -9.27
C GLY A 17 26.66 9.86 -9.14
N ASP A 18 27.35 10.35 -10.17
CA ASP A 18 28.82 10.41 -10.20
C ASP A 18 29.36 11.41 -9.17
N LEU A 19 28.78 12.61 -9.11
CA LEU A 19 29.18 13.62 -8.13
C LEU A 19 28.93 13.14 -6.70
N GLU A 20 27.80 12.45 -6.46
CA GLU A 20 27.49 11.84 -5.17
C GLU A 20 28.56 10.81 -4.77
N ASP A 21 28.94 9.92 -5.69
CA ASP A 21 29.92 8.86 -5.43
C ASP A 21 31.34 9.41 -5.21
N PHE A 22 31.81 10.33 -6.06
CA PHE A 22 33.10 10.98 -5.85
C PHE A 22 33.14 11.78 -4.56
N THR A 23 32.05 12.47 -4.21
CA THR A 23 31.96 13.20 -2.94
C THR A 23 32.03 12.24 -1.76
N ALA A 24 31.35 11.09 -1.81
CA ALA A 24 31.35 10.11 -0.73
C ALA A 24 32.74 9.48 -0.51
N GLN A 25 33.45 9.17 -1.60
CA GLN A 25 34.74 8.49 -1.56
C GLN A 25 35.91 9.42 -1.25
N LEU A 26 35.91 10.64 -1.81
CA LEU A 26 37.08 11.51 -1.82
C LEU A 26 36.96 12.73 -0.90
N ILE A 27 35.73 13.12 -0.51
CA ILE A 27 35.50 14.38 0.22
C ILE A 27 34.79 14.15 1.55
N SER A 28 33.51 13.78 1.53
CA SER A 28 32.70 13.61 2.73
C SER A 28 31.43 12.81 2.45
N LYS A 29 31.28 11.71 3.18
CA LYS A 29 30.04 10.90 3.22
C LYS A 29 28.81 11.74 3.64
N LYS A 30 29.00 12.70 4.55
CA LYS A 30 27.93 13.60 5.01
C LYS A 30 27.44 14.53 3.90
N ARG A 31 28.36 15.12 3.13
CA ARG A 31 28.00 15.98 1.99
C ARG A 31 27.32 15.17 0.88
N ALA A 32 27.86 13.98 0.56
CA ALA A 32 27.24 13.08 -0.40
C ALA A 32 25.81 12.66 -0.01
N LEU A 33 25.56 12.40 1.29
CA LEU A 33 24.22 12.12 1.79
C LEU A 33 23.24 13.28 1.52
N GLU A 34 23.67 14.52 1.75
CA GLU A 34 22.83 15.69 1.50
C GLU A 34 22.55 15.89 0.00
N LEU A 35 23.55 15.66 -0.87
CA LEU A 35 23.36 15.69 -2.33
C LEU A 35 22.32 14.66 -2.79
N MET A 36 22.44 13.39 -2.35
CA MET A 36 21.50 12.33 -2.71
C MET A 36 20.06 12.64 -2.27
N ARG A 37 19.89 13.30 -1.13
CA ARG A 37 18.57 13.66 -0.60
C ARG A 37 17.90 14.78 -1.38
N GLN A 38 18.69 15.64 -2.04
CA GLN A 38 18.19 16.72 -2.89
C GLN A 38 17.80 16.20 -4.27
N ASN A 39 18.52 15.20 -4.78
CA ASN A 39 18.30 14.62 -6.10
C ASN A 39 17.45 13.34 -6.05
N ARG A 40 16.14 13.44 -5.83
CA ARG A 40 15.28 12.24 -5.78
C ARG A 40 15.18 11.58 -7.16
N GLN A 41 15.68 10.36 -7.28
CA GLN A 41 15.55 9.58 -8.51
C GLN A 41 14.09 9.13 -8.73
N VAL A 42 13.58 9.35 -9.94
CA VAL A 42 12.26 8.91 -10.39
C VAL A 42 12.43 7.79 -11.39
N GLY A 43 11.78 6.66 -11.15
CA GLY A 43 11.87 5.50 -12.03
C GLY A 43 11.02 5.68 -13.28
N THR A 44 11.54 5.23 -14.43
CA THR A 44 10.86 5.37 -15.72
C THR A 44 9.73 4.36 -15.92
N CYS A 45 9.82 3.18 -15.30
CA CYS A 45 8.80 2.12 -15.37
C CYS A 45 8.70 1.33 -14.05
N SER A 46 7.72 0.42 -13.94
CA SER A 46 7.46 -0.35 -12.71
C SER A 46 8.60 -1.29 -12.31
N PHE A 47 9.42 -1.70 -13.28
CA PHE A 47 10.60 -2.56 -13.06
C PHE A 47 11.88 -1.77 -12.78
N ASP A 48 11.83 -0.44 -12.88
CA ASP A 48 12.96 0.42 -12.56
C ASP A 48 13.29 0.31 -11.07
N ASN A 49 14.54 -0.06 -10.81
CA ASN A 49 15.11 -0.24 -9.49
C ASN A 49 15.95 0.96 -9.05
N GLY A 50 16.25 1.91 -9.94
CA GLY A 50 17.04 3.11 -9.63
C GLY A 50 16.60 3.80 -8.34
N PRO A 51 15.32 4.15 -8.18
CA PRO A 51 14.84 4.79 -6.95
C PRO A 51 15.05 3.95 -5.68
N ILE A 52 14.90 2.61 -5.75
CA ILE A 52 15.21 1.72 -4.62
C ILE A 52 16.71 1.66 -4.35
N ILE A 53 17.53 1.57 -5.41
CA ILE A 53 18.99 1.54 -5.30
C ILE A 53 19.48 2.83 -4.62
N GLN A 54 18.91 3.98 -5.00
CA GLN A 54 19.20 5.24 -4.32
C GLN A 54 18.80 5.20 -2.84
N GLN A 55 17.61 4.70 -2.48
CA GLN A 55 17.24 4.59 -1.06
C GLN A 55 18.18 3.68 -0.27
N LYS A 56 18.70 2.60 -0.88
CA LYS A 56 19.73 1.75 -0.26
C LYS A 56 21.05 2.49 -0.06
N ARG A 57 21.51 3.27 -1.06
CA ARG A 57 22.69 4.13 -0.93
C ARG A 57 22.52 5.16 0.19
N ILE A 58 21.35 5.83 0.26
CA ILE A 58 21.02 6.79 1.32
C ILE A 58 21.03 6.11 2.69
N ALA A 59 20.41 4.93 2.84
CA ALA A 59 20.43 4.19 4.09
C ALA A 59 21.87 3.85 4.50
N SER A 60 22.70 3.36 3.57
CA SER A 60 24.11 3.06 3.83
C SER A 60 24.91 4.28 4.29
N LEU A 61 24.80 5.41 3.58
CA LEU A 61 25.51 6.63 3.98
C LEU A 61 24.97 7.21 5.29
N ALA A 62 23.67 7.10 5.54
CA ALA A 62 23.06 7.55 6.78
C ALA A 62 23.53 6.72 7.99
N SER A 63 23.71 5.40 7.85
CA SER A 63 24.27 4.59 8.93
C SER A 63 25.74 4.93 9.18
N GLU A 64 26.54 5.09 8.12
CA GLU A 64 27.96 5.46 8.22
C GLU A 64 28.19 6.86 8.81
N THR A 65 27.22 7.76 8.64
CA THR A 65 27.24 9.13 9.20
C THR A 65 26.42 9.26 10.48
N GLN A 66 25.95 8.15 11.05
CA GLN A 66 25.17 8.09 12.29
C GLN A 66 23.87 8.93 12.28
N ASN A 67 23.27 9.11 11.10
CA ASN A 67 21.99 9.82 10.93
C ASN A 67 20.80 8.83 10.96
N TRP A 68 20.42 8.40 12.16
CA TRP A 68 19.38 7.39 12.38
C TRP A 68 18.02 7.73 11.76
N ALA A 69 17.59 8.99 11.81
CA ALA A 69 16.31 9.40 11.24
C ALA A 69 16.26 9.17 9.72
N ILE A 70 17.34 9.49 9.02
CA ILE A 70 17.44 9.27 7.57
C ILE A 70 17.59 7.78 7.27
N PHE A 71 18.41 7.06 8.04
CA PHE A 71 18.57 5.61 7.90
C PHE A 71 17.22 4.88 7.99
N ILE A 72 16.46 5.11 9.08
CA ILE A 72 15.16 4.46 9.31
C ILE A 72 14.19 4.82 8.19
N LYS A 73 14.09 6.10 7.82
CA LYS A 73 13.17 6.53 6.74
C LYS A 73 13.52 5.88 5.40
N SER A 74 14.79 5.85 5.02
CA SER A 74 15.21 5.25 3.76
C SER A 74 15.09 3.74 3.76
N PHE A 75 15.36 3.08 4.89
CA PHE A 75 15.09 1.66 5.04
C PHE A 75 13.59 1.36 4.87
N LEU A 76 12.72 2.12 5.55
CA LEU A 76 11.27 1.96 5.41
C LEU A 76 10.80 2.23 3.97
N ASN A 77 11.42 3.18 3.25
CA ASN A 77 11.13 3.39 1.84
C ASN A 77 11.49 2.17 0.98
N VAL A 78 12.63 1.52 1.25
CA VAL A 78 13.03 0.28 0.56
C VAL A 78 12.03 -0.83 0.86
N MET A 79 11.71 -1.04 2.13
CA MET A 79 10.79 -2.08 2.58
C MET A 79 9.38 -1.90 2.01
N ASN A 80 8.87 -0.68 2.03
CA ASN A 80 7.53 -0.35 1.56
C ASN A 80 7.44 -0.13 0.04
N ASP A 81 8.58 -0.13 -0.67
CA ASP A 81 8.66 0.34 -2.07
C ASP A 81 8.06 1.76 -2.23
N ASN A 82 8.26 2.62 -1.22
CA ASN A 82 7.75 3.99 -1.18
C ASN A 82 8.68 4.94 -1.96
N VAL A 83 8.72 4.74 -3.27
CA VAL A 83 9.57 5.50 -4.20
C VAL A 83 8.79 5.92 -5.44
N SER A 84 9.24 6.98 -6.11
CA SER A 84 8.52 7.58 -7.24
C SER A 84 8.83 6.84 -8.54
N ARG A 85 7.78 6.52 -9.31
CA ARG A 85 7.86 5.96 -10.67
C ARG A 85 6.78 6.54 -11.56
N ASN A 86 7.06 6.71 -12.85
CA ASN A 86 6.08 7.23 -13.82
C ASN A 86 4.96 6.22 -14.11
N ALA A 87 5.28 4.93 -14.11
CA ALA A 87 4.31 3.85 -14.23
C ALA A 87 4.58 2.82 -13.13
N ASN A 88 3.53 2.38 -12.43
CA ASN A 88 3.66 1.42 -11.33
C ASN A 88 2.64 0.29 -11.47
N SER A 89 3.07 -0.95 -11.21
CA SER A 89 2.21 -2.14 -11.32
C SER A 89 2.30 -2.98 -10.05
N ASN A 90 1.18 -3.58 -9.66
CA ASN A 90 1.09 -4.40 -8.44
C ASN A 90 1.98 -5.65 -8.52
N ILE A 91 2.16 -6.22 -9.72
CA ILE A 91 3.00 -7.40 -9.96
C ILE A 91 4.47 -7.10 -9.60
N ALA A 92 5.01 -5.97 -10.09
CA ALA A 92 6.39 -5.60 -9.83
C ALA A 92 6.61 -5.26 -8.34
N SER A 93 5.64 -4.60 -7.70
CA SER A 93 5.70 -4.27 -6.27
C SER A 93 5.72 -5.56 -5.42
N ASN A 94 4.89 -6.55 -5.73
CA ASN A 94 4.78 -7.80 -4.97
C ASN A 94 6.04 -8.67 -5.07
N ALA A 95 6.79 -8.62 -6.17
CA ALA A 95 8.03 -9.36 -6.34
C ALA A 95 9.18 -8.84 -5.45
N ARG A 96 9.14 -7.56 -5.03
CA ARG A 96 10.24 -6.93 -4.27
C ARG A 96 10.32 -7.46 -2.83
N LYS A 97 11.55 -7.67 -2.35
CA LYS A 97 11.84 -8.12 -0.97
C LYS A 97 11.65 -6.98 0.03
N THR A 98 11.28 -7.31 1.27
CA THR A 98 11.12 -6.33 2.36
C THR A 98 12.43 -6.05 3.11
N TYR A 99 13.43 -6.93 2.99
CA TYR A 99 14.71 -6.87 3.72
C TYR A 99 14.55 -6.82 5.26
N ILE A 100 13.37 -7.16 5.78
CA ILE A 100 13.04 -6.97 7.19
C ILE A 100 13.93 -7.76 8.14
N GLU A 101 14.40 -8.94 7.71
CA GLU A 101 15.35 -9.76 8.49
C GLU A 101 16.65 -9.01 8.79
N GLU A 102 17.07 -8.08 7.93
CA GLU A 102 18.26 -7.25 8.17
C GLU A 102 17.98 -6.16 9.20
N LEU A 103 16.79 -5.55 9.20
CA LEU A 103 16.40 -4.57 10.22
C LEU A 103 16.22 -5.24 11.59
N ALA A 104 15.70 -6.47 11.61
CA ALA A 104 15.50 -7.23 12.84
C ALA A 104 16.82 -7.63 13.54
N LYS A 105 17.98 -7.50 12.88
CA LYS A 105 19.30 -7.68 13.50
C LYS A 105 19.76 -6.43 14.26
N LEU A 106 19.13 -5.28 14.04
CA LEU A 106 19.42 -4.05 14.77
C LEU A 106 18.67 -4.06 16.09
N ASP A 107 19.27 -3.44 17.12
CA ASP A 107 18.63 -3.21 18.42
C ASP A 107 17.60 -2.06 18.33
N LEU A 108 16.56 -2.29 17.52
CA LEU A 108 15.45 -1.38 17.30
C LEU A 108 14.14 -2.08 17.64
N ASP A 109 13.19 -1.32 18.19
CA ASP A 109 11.83 -1.78 18.40
C ASP A 109 11.08 -1.83 17.05
N ILE A 110 11.36 -2.88 16.27
CA ILE A 110 10.78 -3.07 14.95
C ILE A 110 9.25 -3.13 15.01
N ASP A 111 8.69 -3.64 16.10
CA ASP A 111 7.25 -3.79 16.25
C ASP A 111 6.56 -2.43 16.36
N LYS A 112 7.10 -1.52 17.18
CA LYS A 112 6.60 -0.14 17.23
C LYS A 112 6.76 0.59 15.90
N ILE A 113 7.86 0.38 15.18
CA ILE A 113 8.09 1.04 13.89
C ILE A 113 7.08 0.53 12.86
N LEU A 114 6.95 -0.79 12.71
CA LEU A 114 6.09 -1.40 11.69
C LEU A 114 4.61 -1.20 11.99
N LEU A 115 4.17 -1.50 13.22
CA LEU A 115 2.77 -1.34 13.59
C LEU A 115 2.40 0.14 13.74
N GLY A 116 3.27 0.95 14.35
CA GLY A 116 3.03 2.38 14.54
C GLY A 116 2.88 3.14 13.21
N SER A 117 3.69 2.79 12.19
CA SER A 117 3.54 3.35 10.84
C SER A 117 2.34 2.80 10.06
N ASN A 118 1.73 1.70 10.54
CA ASN A 118 0.52 1.14 9.94
C ASN A 118 -0.77 1.74 10.53
N VAL A 119 -0.71 2.37 11.71
CA VAL A 119 -1.86 3.06 12.30
C VAL A 119 -2.19 4.29 11.46
N ARG A 120 -3.48 4.48 11.22
CA ARG A 120 -4.01 5.62 10.46
C ARG A 120 -4.48 6.67 11.45
N ILE A 121 -3.81 7.82 11.41
CA ILE A 121 -4.12 8.98 12.24
C ILE A 121 -4.28 10.21 11.35
N GLU A 122 -4.98 11.22 11.84
CA GLU A 122 -4.94 12.53 11.22
C GLU A 122 -3.54 13.15 11.45
N ASP A 123 -2.80 13.36 10.36
CA ASP A 123 -1.46 13.94 10.40
C ASP A 123 -1.45 15.34 9.77
N THR A 124 -1.91 16.31 10.55
CA THR A 124 -2.05 17.72 10.13
C THR A 124 -0.71 18.36 9.76
N ILE A 125 0.40 17.87 10.33
CA ILE A 125 1.75 18.40 10.09
C ILE A 125 2.55 17.61 9.05
N ARG A 126 1.98 16.54 8.48
CA ARG A 126 2.57 15.68 7.43
C ARG A 126 3.95 15.12 7.80
N LYS A 127 4.15 14.75 9.07
CA LYS A 127 5.42 14.19 9.59
C LYS A 127 5.37 12.70 9.84
N HIS A 128 4.19 12.11 9.93
CA HIS A 128 4.04 10.69 10.17
C HIS A 128 4.44 9.88 8.93
N TYR A 129 5.25 8.86 9.14
CA TYR A 129 5.57 7.91 8.09
C TYR A 129 4.47 6.84 8.03
N PHE A 130 3.69 6.87 6.95
CA PHE A 130 2.66 5.86 6.71
C PHE A 130 3.21 4.71 5.88
N SER A 131 3.13 3.49 6.42
CA SER A 131 3.50 2.26 5.72
C SER A 131 2.33 1.69 4.90
N ASP A 132 2.67 0.79 3.99
CA ASP A 132 1.71 -0.01 3.23
C ASP A 132 1.40 -1.29 4.03
N GLY A 133 0.13 -1.52 4.35
CA GLY A 133 -0.31 -2.66 5.14
C GLY A 133 0.03 -4.02 4.50
N SER A 134 0.06 -4.11 3.17
CA SER A 134 0.51 -5.32 2.45
C SER A 134 2.01 -5.56 2.63
N LYS A 135 2.81 -4.49 2.68
CA LYS A 135 4.27 -4.59 2.92
C LYS A 135 4.58 -4.95 4.36
N ILE A 136 3.86 -4.37 5.33
CA ILE A 136 3.93 -4.75 6.74
C ILE A 136 3.55 -6.23 6.91
N ALA A 137 2.44 -6.66 6.31
CA ALA A 137 2.01 -8.05 6.31
C ALA A 137 3.08 -9.00 5.73
N LYS A 138 3.64 -8.65 4.56
CA LYS A 138 4.73 -9.41 3.95
C LYS A 138 5.98 -9.44 4.84
N ALA A 139 6.28 -8.35 5.53
CA ALA A 139 7.42 -8.28 6.44
C ALA A 139 7.23 -9.26 7.60
N TYR A 140 6.10 -9.21 8.31
CA TYR A 140 5.81 -10.14 9.39
C TYR A 140 5.75 -11.61 8.96
N ALA A 141 5.22 -11.89 7.76
CA ALA A 141 5.20 -13.26 7.22
C ALA A 141 6.60 -13.84 6.95
N ASN A 142 7.63 -13.00 6.80
CA ASN A 142 9.02 -13.42 6.64
C ASN A 142 9.82 -13.38 7.95
N LEU A 143 9.28 -12.85 9.05
CA LEU A 143 9.94 -12.88 10.35
C LEU A 143 9.78 -14.25 11.04
N ASN A 144 10.47 -14.44 12.15
CA ASN A 144 10.39 -15.67 12.95
C ASN A 144 9.00 -15.90 13.57
N SER A 145 8.78 -17.11 14.09
CA SER A 145 7.49 -17.53 14.68
C SER A 145 7.00 -16.63 15.80
N ASP A 146 7.90 -16.09 16.62
CA ASP A 146 7.56 -15.26 17.76
C ASP A 146 7.00 -13.90 17.30
N LYS A 147 7.64 -13.29 16.30
CA LYS A 147 7.17 -12.05 15.68
C LYS A 147 5.87 -12.24 14.91
N GLN A 148 5.72 -13.38 14.23
CA GLN A 148 4.47 -13.76 13.59
C GLN A 148 3.31 -13.87 14.60
N LYS A 149 3.53 -14.59 15.71
CA LYS A 149 2.53 -14.75 16.77
C LYS A 149 2.19 -13.42 17.45
N TYR A 150 3.20 -12.59 17.70
CA TYR A 150 3.01 -11.24 18.22
C TYR A 150 2.11 -10.40 17.30
N PHE A 151 2.39 -10.40 16.00
CA PHE A 151 1.61 -9.68 15.00
C PHE A 151 0.15 -10.15 14.96
N GLU A 152 -0.07 -11.47 14.87
CA GLU A 152 -1.41 -12.08 14.84
C GLU A 152 -2.22 -11.67 16.08
N ASN A 153 -1.66 -11.86 17.27
CA ASN A 153 -2.31 -11.50 18.53
C ASN A 153 -2.62 -10.01 18.61
N THR A 154 -1.66 -9.16 18.23
CA THR A 154 -1.83 -7.70 18.30
C THR A 154 -2.96 -7.24 17.38
N ILE A 155 -3.04 -7.75 16.15
CA ILE A 155 -4.15 -7.39 15.26
C ILE A 155 -5.49 -7.93 15.76
N PHE A 156 -5.52 -9.15 16.31
CA PHE A 156 -6.75 -9.69 16.91
C PHE A 156 -7.25 -8.80 18.05
N GLU A 157 -6.35 -8.34 18.91
CA GLU A 157 -6.67 -7.39 19.99
C GLU A 157 -7.18 -6.06 19.45
N ILE A 158 -6.53 -5.48 18.44
CA ILE A 158 -6.97 -4.23 17.80
C ILE A 158 -8.39 -4.35 17.25
N ILE A 159 -8.70 -5.43 16.54
CA ILE A 159 -10.02 -5.63 15.93
C ILE A 159 -11.11 -5.82 16.99
N LYS A 160 -10.80 -6.58 18.05
CA LYS A 160 -11.74 -6.84 19.17
C LYS A 160 -11.92 -5.65 20.10
N ASN A 161 -10.95 -4.74 20.17
CA ASN A 161 -11.00 -3.60 21.07
C ASN A 161 -12.11 -2.62 20.64
N LYS A 162 -13.02 -2.28 21.55
CA LYS A 162 -14.15 -1.38 21.29
C LYS A 162 -13.75 0.09 21.16
N GLU A 163 -12.57 0.47 21.64
CA GLU A 163 -12.07 1.85 21.65
C GLU A 163 -11.39 2.25 20.33
N ILE A 164 -11.00 1.28 19.49
CA ILE A 164 -10.40 1.54 18.18
C ILE A 164 -11.50 1.91 17.17
N ASP A 165 -11.25 2.95 16.39
CA ASP A 165 -12.17 3.43 15.37
C ASP A 165 -12.37 2.42 14.23
N ALA A 166 -13.49 2.59 13.51
CA ALA A 166 -13.89 1.72 12.42
C ALA A 166 -12.85 1.64 11.29
N PHE A 167 -12.19 2.76 10.97
CA PHE A 167 -11.24 2.82 9.86
C PHE A 167 -9.98 2.04 10.18
N ASN A 168 -9.39 2.24 11.36
CA ASN A 168 -8.23 1.46 11.81
C ASN A 168 -8.57 -0.03 11.92
N LYS A 169 -9.75 -0.39 12.44
CA LYS A 169 -10.19 -1.80 12.45
C LYS A 169 -10.21 -2.44 11.07
N LEU A 170 -10.80 -1.76 10.08
CA LEU A 170 -10.80 -2.24 8.70
C LEU A 170 -9.39 -2.31 8.12
N HIS A 171 -8.56 -1.30 8.37
CA HIS A 171 -7.18 -1.24 7.88
C HIS A 171 -6.33 -2.40 8.43
N PHE A 172 -6.42 -2.68 9.72
CA PHE A 172 -5.73 -3.82 10.34
C PHE A 172 -6.32 -5.17 9.93
N TYR A 173 -7.65 -5.27 9.74
CA TYR A 173 -8.29 -6.45 9.17
C TYR A 173 -7.74 -6.77 7.76
N ASN A 174 -7.64 -5.77 6.88
CA ASN A 174 -7.06 -5.94 5.55
C ASN A 174 -5.56 -6.27 5.60
N THR A 175 -4.82 -5.69 6.54
CA THR A 175 -3.41 -6.02 6.80
C THR A 175 -3.27 -7.51 7.18
N LEU A 176 -4.15 -8.04 8.02
CA LEU A 176 -4.16 -9.45 8.42
C LEU A 176 -4.54 -10.39 7.26
N LYS A 177 -5.48 -9.99 6.39
CA LYS A 177 -5.75 -10.73 5.14
C LYS A 177 -4.55 -10.78 4.21
N ASN A 178 -3.84 -9.67 4.05
CA ASN A 178 -2.57 -9.68 3.29
C ASN A 178 -1.53 -10.59 3.95
N TYR A 179 -1.48 -10.64 5.28
CA TYR A 179 -0.54 -11.51 5.99
C TYR A 179 -0.84 -12.98 5.71
N GLN A 180 -2.11 -13.38 5.82
CA GLN A 180 -2.56 -14.72 5.43
C GLN A 180 -2.14 -15.07 3.99
N TYR A 181 -2.23 -14.12 3.06
CA TYR A 181 -1.77 -14.32 1.68
C TYR A 181 -0.28 -14.67 1.59
N PHE A 182 0.58 -13.97 2.36
CA PHE A 182 2.04 -14.14 2.34
C PHE A 182 2.58 -15.28 3.20
N VAL A 183 1.79 -15.81 4.16
CA VAL A 183 2.17 -16.99 4.95
C VAL A 183 2.38 -18.19 4.01
N LYS A 184 3.56 -18.81 4.11
CA LYS A 184 3.97 -19.94 3.25
C LYS A 184 3.38 -21.28 3.69
N ASP A 185 3.15 -21.44 5.00
CA ASP A 185 2.59 -22.67 5.57
C ASP A 185 1.08 -22.75 5.27
N SER A 186 0.70 -23.76 4.47
CA SER A 186 -0.69 -23.95 4.03
C SER A 186 -1.64 -24.31 5.18
N ILE A 187 -1.18 -25.07 6.17
CA ILE A 187 -2.00 -25.44 7.34
C ILE A 187 -2.25 -24.19 8.18
N LYS A 188 -1.20 -23.40 8.42
CA LYS A 188 -1.31 -22.13 9.14
C LYS A 188 -2.23 -21.16 8.39
N LYS A 189 -2.15 -21.11 7.06
CA LYS A 189 -2.99 -20.24 6.22
C LYS A 189 -4.49 -20.57 6.33
N ILE A 190 -4.84 -21.86 6.33
CA ILE A 190 -6.23 -22.32 6.51
C ILE A 190 -6.72 -22.02 7.93
N ARG A 191 -5.86 -22.19 8.95
CA ARG A 191 -6.21 -21.83 10.32
C ARG A 191 -6.46 -20.32 10.45
N LEU A 192 -5.59 -19.49 9.88
CA LEU A 192 -5.73 -18.05 9.87
C LEU A 192 -7.01 -17.59 9.16
N GLU A 193 -7.45 -18.30 8.12
CA GLU A 193 -8.73 -18.02 7.45
C GLU A 193 -9.90 -18.07 8.44
N LYS A 194 -10.00 -19.17 9.18
CA LYS A 194 -11.03 -19.36 10.22
C LYS A 194 -10.91 -18.33 11.34
N ASP A 195 -9.67 -18.05 11.76
CA ASP A 195 -9.43 -17.04 12.80
C ASP A 195 -9.87 -15.65 12.32
N ILE A 196 -9.64 -15.30 11.05
CA ILE A 196 -10.10 -14.04 10.43
C ILE A 196 -11.62 -13.97 10.33
N GLU A 197 -12.29 -15.06 9.94
CA GLU A 197 -13.76 -15.14 9.89
C GLU A 197 -14.38 -14.89 11.26
N ASN A 198 -13.78 -15.46 12.31
CA ASN A 198 -14.21 -15.26 13.70
C ASN A 198 -14.04 -13.81 14.21
N LEU A 199 -13.30 -12.96 13.49
CA LEU A 199 -13.17 -11.55 13.81
C LEU A 199 -14.28 -10.68 13.21
N ILE A 200 -14.98 -11.15 12.17
CA ILE A 200 -16.04 -10.40 11.48
C ILE A 200 -17.10 -9.88 12.45
N PRO A 201 -17.59 -10.65 13.45
CA PRO A 201 -18.58 -10.15 14.42
C PRO A 201 -18.10 -8.97 15.27
N PHE A 202 -16.80 -8.72 15.39
CA PHE A 202 -16.23 -7.61 16.17
C PHE A 202 -16.04 -6.33 15.34
N LEU A 203 -16.24 -6.41 14.02
CA LEU A 203 -16.19 -5.26 13.14
C LEU A 203 -17.50 -4.45 13.22
N PRO A 204 -17.44 -3.12 13.02
CA PRO A 204 -18.63 -2.28 12.89
C PRO A 204 -19.60 -2.82 11.83
N LYS A 205 -20.90 -2.59 12.04
CA LYS A 205 -21.99 -3.14 11.21
C LYS A 205 -21.78 -2.83 9.72
N GLU A 206 -21.34 -1.63 9.40
CA GLU A 206 -21.12 -1.15 8.04
C GLU A 206 -19.98 -1.93 7.37
N ILE A 207 -18.92 -2.23 8.11
CA ILE A 207 -17.77 -3.01 7.61
C ILE A 207 -18.15 -4.48 7.47
N LYS A 208 -18.74 -5.06 8.52
CA LYS A 208 -19.24 -6.44 8.52
C LYS A 208 -20.13 -6.70 7.31
N SER A 209 -21.12 -5.84 7.09
CA SER A 209 -22.06 -6.00 6.00
C SER A 209 -21.42 -5.91 4.62
N ARG A 210 -20.31 -5.18 4.46
CA ARG A 210 -19.55 -5.11 3.20
C ARG A 210 -18.65 -6.33 2.99
N ILE A 211 -18.12 -6.91 4.06
CA ILE A 211 -17.35 -8.16 3.96
C ILE A 211 -18.28 -9.31 3.58
N GLU A 212 -19.47 -9.37 4.17
CA GLU A 212 -20.50 -10.39 3.90
C GLU A 212 -21.16 -10.19 2.53
N ASN A 213 -21.36 -8.93 2.11
CA ASN A 213 -21.88 -8.59 0.80
C ASN A 213 -21.02 -7.49 0.14
N PRO A 214 -19.97 -7.86 -0.61
CA PRO A 214 -19.08 -6.92 -1.29
C PRO A 214 -19.79 -5.96 -2.25
N ASN A 215 -20.90 -6.42 -2.85
CA ASN A 215 -21.69 -5.64 -3.81
C ASN A 215 -22.64 -4.65 -3.12
N LYS A 216 -22.77 -4.70 -1.79
CA LYS A 216 -23.71 -3.85 -1.05
C LYS A 216 -23.45 -2.36 -1.26
N GLN A 217 -22.20 -1.91 -1.42
CA GLN A 217 -21.95 -0.50 -1.68
C GLN A 217 -22.46 -0.07 -3.05
N LEU A 218 -22.28 -0.91 -4.08
CA LEU A 218 -22.84 -0.66 -5.40
C LEU A 218 -24.37 -0.70 -5.34
N TYR A 219 -24.96 -1.67 -4.64
CA TYR A 219 -26.39 -1.72 -4.40
C TYR A 219 -26.92 -0.47 -3.67
N ASP A 220 -26.27 -0.05 -2.57
CA ASP A 220 -26.65 1.12 -1.78
C ASP A 220 -26.42 2.43 -2.56
N LEU A 221 -25.42 2.49 -3.44
CA LEU A 221 -25.18 3.60 -4.38
C LEU A 221 -26.31 3.64 -5.41
N LEU A 222 -26.59 2.54 -6.08
CA LEU A 222 -27.67 2.44 -7.08
C LEU A 222 -29.05 2.67 -6.47
N TYR A 223 -29.27 2.23 -5.23
CA TYR A 223 -30.50 2.49 -4.50
C TYR A 223 -30.65 3.97 -4.15
N ARG A 224 -29.57 4.63 -3.71
CA ARG A 224 -29.54 6.08 -3.47
C ARG A 224 -29.70 6.89 -4.75
N GLU A 225 -29.10 6.41 -5.84
CA GLU A 225 -29.11 7.02 -7.16
C GLU A 225 -30.29 6.55 -8.01
N LYS A 226 -31.24 5.79 -7.44
CA LYS A 226 -32.42 5.29 -8.15
C LYS A 226 -33.21 6.42 -8.82
N GLN A 227 -33.36 7.55 -8.11
CA GLN A 227 -33.98 8.76 -8.66
C GLN A 227 -33.16 9.41 -9.79
N THR A 228 -31.84 9.23 -9.76
CA THR A 228 -30.94 9.68 -10.84
C THR A 228 -31.06 8.76 -12.05
N LEU A 229 -31.13 7.43 -11.83
CA LEU A 229 -31.36 6.42 -12.87
C LEU A 229 -32.73 6.61 -13.56
N ASP A 230 -33.75 7.12 -12.86
CA ASP A 230 -35.04 7.48 -13.45
C ASP A 230 -34.91 8.58 -14.53
N ASN A 231 -33.80 9.33 -14.57
CA ASN A 231 -33.52 10.28 -15.66
C ASN A 231 -33.02 9.61 -16.94
N PHE A 232 -32.81 8.29 -16.95
CA PHE A 232 -32.31 7.56 -18.09
C PHE A 232 -33.36 6.61 -18.67
N ASP A 233 -33.33 6.43 -19.98
CA ASP A 233 -34.06 5.38 -20.69
C ASP A 233 -33.12 4.20 -20.96
N ILE A 234 -33.63 2.98 -20.74
CA ILE A 234 -32.92 1.75 -21.09
C ILE A 234 -33.14 1.51 -22.59
N LYS A 235 -32.08 1.63 -23.38
CA LYS A 235 -32.12 1.41 -24.82
C LYS A 235 -32.04 -0.07 -25.16
N SER A 236 -31.18 -0.80 -24.46
CA SER A 236 -31.02 -2.24 -24.60
C SER A 236 -30.62 -2.84 -23.27
N SER A 237 -30.98 -4.10 -23.05
CA SER A 237 -30.54 -4.83 -21.87
C SER A 237 -30.38 -6.31 -22.18
N ILE A 238 -29.31 -6.92 -21.67
CA ILE A 238 -29.02 -8.34 -21.82
C ILE A 238 -28.57 -8.93 -20.49
N ILE A 239 -28.71 -10.25 -20.37
CA ILE A 239 -27.96 -11.02 -19.37
C ILE A 239 -26.77 -11.62 -20.11
N ALA A 240 -25.56 -11.29 -19.65
CA ALA A 240 -24.32 -11.77 -20.21
C ALA A 240 -23.51 -12.44 -19.11
N ASN A 241 -22.95 -13.60 -19.41
CA ASN A 241 -22.00 -14.24 -18.53
C ASN A 241 -20.62 -13.58 -18.71
N ILE A 242 -20.07 -13.02 -17.63
CA ILE A 242 -18.81 -12.28 -17.66
C ILE A 242 -17.73 -13.09 -16.95
N TYR A 243 -16.69 -13.44 -17.71
CA TYR A 243 -15.46 -14.01 -17.19
C TYR A 243 -14.37 -12.94 -17.15
N SER A 244 -13.95 -12.56 -15.95
CA SER A 244 -12.83 -11.64 -15.71
C SER A 244 -11.92 -12.14 -14.59
N TYR A 245 -10.77 -11.49 -14.40
CA TYR A 245 -9.84 -11.84 -13.32
C TYR A 245 -10.39 -11.52 -11.91
N SER A 246 -11.47 -10.74 -11.81
CA SER A 246 -12.05 -10.25 -10.54
C SER A 246 -13.50 -10.66 -10.31
N PHE A 247 -14.17 -11.25 -11.31
CA PHE A 247 -15.56 -11.68 -11.26
C PHE A 247 -15.82 -12.76 -12.31
N ASP A 248 -16.57 -13.79 -11.93
CA ASP A 248 -17.10 -14.85 -12.77
C ASP A 248 -18.58 -15.04 -12.42
N GLY A 249 -19.48 -14.86 -13.40
CA GLY A 249 -20.91 -15.04 -13.20
C GLY A 249 -21.80 -14.28 -14.18
N ASP A 250 -23.11 -14.47 -14.03
CA ASP A 250 -24.11 -13.76 -14.84
C ASP A 250 -24.25 -12.30 -14.39
N CYS A 251 -24.20 -11.41 -15.37
CA CYS A 251 -24.39 -9.97 -15.18
C CYS A 251 -25.54 -9.48 -16.04
N TRP A 252 -26.35 -8.58 -15.48
CA TRP A 252 -27.22 -7.72 -16.25
C TRP A 252 -26.39 -6.57 -16.83
N GLN A 253 -26.45 -6.41 -18.15
CA GLN A 253 -25.83 -5.31 -18.86
C GLN A 253 -26.91 -4.47 -19.52
N ALA A 254 -26.80 -3.14 -19.46
CA ALA A 254 -27.75 -2.23 -20.05
C ALA A 254 -27.07 -1.00 -20.67
N GLU A 255 -27.57 -0.60 -21.84
CA GLU A 255 -27.24 0.70 -22.44
C GLU A 255 -28.30 1.72 -22.01
N LEU A 256 -27.85 2.82 -21.42
CA LEU A 256 -28.69 3.89 -20.90
C LEU A 256 -28.49 5.19 -21.69
N ILE A 257 -29.55 5.95 -21.91
CA ILE A 257 -29.52 7.30 -22.49
C ILE A 257 -30.20 8.27 -21.53
N ASP A 258 -29.58 9.42 -21.27
CA ASP A 258 -30.22 10.48 -20.49
C ASP A 258 -31.43 11.03 -21.27
N LYS A 259 -32.62 11.00 -20.65
CA LYS A 259 -33.90 11.48 -21.19
C LYS A 259 -33.85 12.95 -21.63
N LYS A 260 -32.92 13.74 -21.08
CA LYS A 260 -32.75 15.17 -21.37
C LYS A 260 -31.60 15.45 -22.35
N SER A 261 -30.88 14.42 -22.79
CA SER A 261 -29.78 14.57 -23.76
C SER A 261 -30.26 14.56 -25.21
N ASP A 262 -29.37 14.89 -26.14
CA ASP A 262 -29.61 14.74 -27.58
C ASP A 262 -29.50 13.29 -28.07
N GLY A 263 -29.40 12.33 -27.15
CA GLY A 263 -29.33 10.89 -27.44
C GLY A 263 -28.01 10.41 -28.04
N LYS A 264 -26.99 11.27 -28.12
CA LYS A 264 -25.67 10.89 -28.69
C LYS A 264 -24.75 10.18 -27.71
N ILE A 265 -24.95 10.38 -26.41
CA ILE A 265 -24.15 9.77 -25.36
C ILE A 265 -24.90 8.55 -24.82
N ILE A 266 -24.24 7.39 -24.89
CA ILE A 266 -24.74 6.11 -24.36
C ILE A 266 -23.87 5.75 -23.16
N TYR A 267 -24.52 5.36 -22.07
CA TYR A 267 -23.87 4.90 -20.85
C TYR A 267 -24.02 3.39 -20.73
N ASP A 268 -22.91 2.67 -20.59
CA ASP A 268 -22.91 1.22 -20.39
C ASP A 268 -22.89 0.89 -18.90
N LEU A 269 -23.90 0.16 -18.45
CA LEU A 269 -24.00 -0.35 -17.09
C LEU A 269 -23.79 -1.86 -17.09
N THR A 270 -22.99 -2.37 -16.16
CA THR A 270 -22.81 -3.81 -15.91
C THR A 270 -22.99 -4.09 -14.43
N MET A 271 -23.88 -5.03 -14.10
CA MET A 271 -24.24 -5.38 -12.73
C MET A 271 -24.32 -6.89 -12.57
N ALA A 272 -23.67 -7.44 -11.53
CA ALA A 272 -23.85 -8.84 -11.16
C ALA A 272 -25.29 -9.11 -10.74
N ILE A 273 -25.87 -10.20 -11.23
CA ILE A 273 -27.17 -10.69 -10.78
C ILE A 273 -26.87 -11.57 -9.56
N GLY A 274 -27.22 -11.11 -8.37
CA GLY A 274 -27.05 -11.91 -7.15
C GLY A 274 -28.00 -13.12 -7.17
N GLU A 275 -27.60 -14.21 -6.52
CA GLU A 275 -28.55 -15.25 -6.11
C GLU A 275 -29.41 -14.68 -4.96
N GLU A 276 -30.75 -14.78 -5.09
CA GLU A 276 -31.72 -14.44 -4.03
C GLU A 276 -31.59 -15.33 -2.80
#